data_AF-A0A8J3FGM9-F1
#
_entry.id   AF-A0A8J3FGM9-F1
#
_cell.length_a   1.000
_cell.length_b   1.000
_cell.length_c   1.000
_cell.angle_alpha   90.00
_cell.angle_beta   90.00
_cell.angle_gamma   90.00
#
_symmetry.space_group_name_H-M   'P 1'
#
loop_
_entity.id
_entity.type
_entity.pdbx_description
1 polymer ?
#
loop_
_entity_poly.entity_id
_entity_poly.type
_entity_poly.pdbx_seq_one_letter_code
_entity_poly.pdbx_strand_id
1 'polypeptide(L)'
;MGSSDRVPTRHTGKDSVRDPARSTRRGHRARPHVLVGHSFGGLLAANAETYPAEVKGLVLVDPSLPHQVDLYDAILERERAAARAADEQNPALMRVWSAVLVHRNGSHRWL
;
A
#
# COMPACT_ATOMS: atom_id res chain seq x y z
N MET A 1 10.29 4.15 -11.52
CA MET A 1 9.17 4.74 -12.30
C MET A 1 9.39 6.25 -12.36
N GLY A 2 9.02 6.91 -13.46
CA GLY A 2 9.32 8.34 -13.63
C GLY A 2 10.84 8.58 -13.70
N SER A 3 11.37 9.37 -12.77
CA SER A 3 12.80 9.71 -12.67
C SER A 3 13.68 8.67 -11.95
N SER A 4 13.14 7.51 -11.55
CA SER A 4 13.97 6.46 -10.93
C SER A 4 14.85 5.74 -11.95
N ASP A 5 16.04 5.34 -11.50
CA ASP A 5 16.92 4.48 -12.29
C ASP A 5 16.27 3.15 -12.66
N ARG A 6 16.66 2.63 -13.83
CA ARG A 6 16.23 1.31 -14.28
C ARG A 6 17.10 0.26 -13.61
N VAL A 7 16.46 -0.74 -13.00
CA VAL A 7 17.16 -1.89 -12.44
C VAL A 7 17.23 -2.98 -13.51
N PRO A 8 18.42 -3.51 -13.86
CA PRO A 8 18.57 -4.49 -14.95
C PRO A 8 18.04 -5.88 -14.58
N THR A 9 17.85 -6.14 -13.29
CA THR A 9 17.32 -7.40 -12.75
C THR A 9 15.83 -7.28 -12.43
N ARG A 10 15.16 -8.42 -12.24
CA ARG A 10 13.77 -8.47 -11.78
C ARG A 10 13.63 -7.71 -10.45
N HIS A 11 12.67 -6.80 -10.39
CA HIS A 11 12.31 -6.05 -9.19
C HIS A 11 11.04 -6.64 -8.58
N THR A 12 11.04 -6.89 -7.28
CA THR A 12 9.92 -7.51 -6.55
C THR A 12 9.18 -6.51 -5.66
N GLY A 13 8.03 -6.93 -5.11
CA GLY A 13 7.31 -6.12 -4.12
C GLY A 13 8.15 -5.87 -2.87
N LYS A 14 8.91 -6.87 -2.40
CA LYS A 14 9.84 -6.74 -1.27
C LYS A 14 10.90 -5.67 -1.51
N ASP A 15 11.46 -5.64 -2.73
CA ASP A 15 12.44 -4.63 -3.12
C ASP A 15 11.86 -3.20 -3.10
N SER A 16 10.55 -3.07 -3.30
CA SER A 16 9.83 -1.78 -3.29
C SER A 16 9.55 -1.25 -1.89
N VAL A 17 9.52 -2.12 -0.88
CA VAL A 17 9.28 -1.74 0.53
C VAL A 17 10.59 -1.46 1.26
N ARG A 18 11.68 -2.11 0.84
CA ARG A 18 13.01 -1.79 1.33
C ARG A 18 13.30 -0.31 1.06
N ASP A 19 13.99 0.37 1.98
CA ASP A 19 14.49 1.73 1.78
C ASP A 19 15.94 1.70 1.25
N PRO A 20 16.16 1.68 -0.08
CA PRO A 20 17.51 1.69 -0.64
C PRO A 20 18.24 3.04 -0.42
N ALA A 21 17.50 4.16 -0.31
CA ALA A 21 18.07 5.51 -0.19
C ALA A 21 18.82 5.73 1.15
N ARG A 22 18.56 4.91 2.16
CA ARG A 22 19.30 4.96 3.44
C ARG A 22 20.47 3.98 3.55
N SER A 23 20.56 2.95 2.71
CA SER A 23 21.68 1.98 2.77
C SER A 23 22.97 2.51 2.13
N THR A 24 22.85 3.41 1.15
CA THR A 24 23.98 4.00 0.42
C THR A 24 24.62 5.18 1.14
N ARG A 25 23.92 5.78 2.12
CA ARG A 25 24.47 6.86 2.96
C ARG A 25 25.25 6.23 4.12
N ARG A 26 26.56 5.98 3.90
CA ARG A 26 27.50 5.42 4.88
C ARG A 26 27.19 5.92 6.30
N GLY A 27 26.76 5.02 7.19
CA GLY A 27 26.58 5.28 8.61
C GLY A 27 25.14 5.43 9.12
N HIS A 28 24.12 5.48 8.27
CA HIS A 28 22.73 5.46 8.76
C HIS A 28 22.17 4.04 8.86
N ARG A 29 22.04 3.55 10.10
CA ARG A 29 21.17 2.41 10.42
C ARG A 29 19.74 2.79 10.01
N ALA A 30 19.03 1.88 9.33
CA ALA A 30 17.65 2.09 8.93
C ALA A 30 16.82 2.50 10.16
N ARG A 31 16.32 3.74 10.18
CA ARG A 31 15.47 4.21 11.27
C ARG A 31 14.06 3.66 11.06
N PRO A 32 13.39 3.25 12.15
CA PRO A 32 12.01 2.83 12.06
C PRO A 32 11.13 3.92 11.42
N HIS A 33 10.25 3.55 10.49
CA HIS A 33 9.45 4.48 9.69
C HIS A 33 8.03 3.97 9.45
N VAL A 34 7.16 4.84 8.96
CA VAL A 34 5.80 4.51 8.52
C VAL A 34 5.81 4.41 6.99
N LEU A 35 5.21 3.34 6.47
CA LEU A 35 5.06 3.13 5.04
C LEU A 35 3.65 3.56 4.60
N VAL A 36 3.57 4.35 3.54
CA VAL A 36 2.30 4.81 2.95
C VAL A 36 2.11 4.13 1.60
N GLY A 37 1.05 3.33 1.45
CA GLY A 37 0.70 2.65 0.21
C GLY A 37 -0.58 3.23 -0.38
N HIS A 38 -0.48 3.84 -1.57
CA HIS A 38 -1.63 4.35 -2.31
C HIS A 38 -1.87 3.55 -3.59
N SER A 39 -3.12 3.21 -3.92
CA SER A 39 -3.47 2.46 -5.12
C SER A 39 -2.62 1.18 -5.24
N PHE A 40 -1.92 0.95 -6.36
CA PHE A 40 -0.97 -0.16 -6.53
C PHE A 40 0.09 -0.24 -5.43
N GLY A 41 0.45 0.89 -4.82
CA GLY A 41 1.35 0.93 -3.66
C GLY A 41 0.84 0.15 -2.45
N GLY A 42 -0.46 -0.10 -2.33
CA GLY A 42 -1.04 -1.00 -1.33
C GLY A 42 -0.55 -2.46 -1.48
N LEU A 43 -0.52 -2.97 -2.71
CA LEU A 43 0.00 -4.31 -3.01
C LEU A 43 1.50 -4.42 -2.71
N LEU A 44 2.27 -3.36 -2.96
CA LEU A 44 3.68 -3.32 -2.60
C LEU A 44 3.83 -3.30 -1.08
N ALA A 45 3.09 -2.44 -0.41
CA ALA A 45 3.12 -2.23 1.04
C ALA A 45 2.72 -3.48 1.85
N ALA A 46 1.95 -4.41 1.28
CA ALA A 46 1.69 -5.73 1.87
C ALA A 46 2.97 -6.54 2.16
N ASN A 47 4.09 -6.24 1.49
CA ASN A 47 5.38 -6.88 1.77
C ASN A 47 6.09 -6.31 3.01
N ALA A 48 5.52 -5.33 3.73
CA ALA A 48 6.13 -4.71 4.91
C ALA A 48 6.44 -5.69 6.04
N GLU A 49 5.73 -6.83 6.09
CA GLU A 49 6.02 -7.91 7.05
C GLU A 49 7.44 -8.46 6.94
N THR A 50 8.13 -8.30 5.80
CA THR A 50 9.52 -8.76 5.67
C THR A 50 10.53 -7.83 6.34
N TYR A 51 10.10 -6.64 6.80
CA TYR A 51 10.96 -5.63 7.42
C TYR A 51 10.39 -5.08 8.76
N PRO A 52 10.01 -5.92 9.74
CA PRO A 52 9.30 -5.49 10.95
C PRO A 52 10.14 -4.63 11.92
N ALA A 53 11.47 -4.69 11.78
CA ALA A 53 12.38 -3.80 12.50
C ALA A 53 12.36 -2.37 11.92
N GLU A 54 12.11 -2.23 10.62
CA GLU A 54 12.19 -0.98 9.87
C GLU A 54 10.82 -0.34 9.68
N VAL A 55 9.76 -1.10 9.41
CA VAL A 55 8.39 -0.58 9.24
C VAL A 55 7.62 -0.71 10.55
N LYS A 56 7.26 0.42 11.17
CA LYS A 56 6.53 0.48 12.46
C LYS A 56 5.04 0.77 12.32
N GLY A 57 4.62 1.17 11.14
CA GLY A 57 3.22 1.41 10.84
C GLY A 57 2.99 1.39 9.34
N LEU A 58 1.75 1.04 8.99
CA LEU A 58 1.25 1.07 7.63
C LEU A 58 0.11 2.08 7.56
N VAL A 59 0.13 2.90 6.52
CA VAL A 59 -0.97 3.76 6.11
C VAL A 59 -1.37 3.36 4.71
N LEU A 60 -2.61 2.91 4.56
CA LEU A 60 -3.16 2.58 3.24
C LEU A 60 -4.17 3.64 2.84
N VAL A 61 -4.06 4.11 1.60
CA VAL A 61 -4.89 5.17 1.02
C VAL A 61 -5.45 4.68 -0.30
N ASP A 62 -6.75 4.40 -0.35
CA ASP A 62 -7.40 3.76 -1.51
C ASP A 62 -6.53 2.63 -2.12
N PRO A 63 -6.12 1.63 -1.31
CA PRO A 63 -5.14 0.66 -1.74
C PRO A 63 -5.75 -0.35 -2.71
N SER A 64 -4.92 -0.84 -3.62
CA SER A 64 -5.14 -2.16 -4.21
C SER A 64 -4.77 -3.24 -3.18
N LEU A 65 -5.68 -4.17 -2.90
CA LEU A 65 -5.49 -5.24 -1.94
C LEU A 65 -5.17 -6.59 -2.63
N PRO A 66 -4.45 -7.50 -1.96
CA PRO A 66 -4.40 -8.90 -2.37
C PRO A 66 -5.82 -9.44 -2.52
N HIS A 67 -6.08 -10.26 -3.54
CA HIS A 67 -7.41 -10.85 -3.78
C HIS A 67 -8.54 -9.84 -4.01
N GLN A 68 -8.22 -8.58 -4.28
CA GLN A 68 -9.22 -7.57 -4.58
C GLN A 68 -10.10 -7.94 -5.79
N VAL A 69 -9.56 -8.69 -6.76
CA VAL A 69 -10.33 -9.23 -7.89
C VAL A 69 -11.36 -10.25 -7.42
N ASP A 70 -10.97 -11.14 -6.50
CA ASP A 70 -11.88 -12.15 -5.93
C ASP A 70 -13.01 -11.48 -5.12
N LEU A 71 -12.67 -10.43 -4.36
CA LEU A 71 -13.65 -9.59 -3.65
C LEU A 71 -14.58 -8.89 -4.63
N TYR A 72 -14.06 -8.35 -5.73
CA TYR A 72 -14.90 -7.77 -6.75
C TYR A 72 -15.85 -8.82 -7.30
N ASP A 73 -15.34 -9.98 -7.72
CA ASP A 73 -16.14 -11.04 -8.33
C ASP A 73 -17.24 -11.59 -7.42
N ALA A 74 -17.02 -11.60 -6.11
CA ALA A 74 -18.03 -11.95 -5.11
C ALA A 74 -19.16 -10.91 -4.97
N ILE A 75 -18.94 -9.65 -5.35
CA ILE A 75 -19.96 -8.60 -5.32
C ILE A 75 -20.76 -8.66 -6.63
N LEU A 76 -22.09 -8.71 -6.56
CA LEU A 76 -22.93 -8.67 -7.77
C LEU A 76 -22.63 -7.43 -8.61
N GLU A 77 -22.55 -7.57 -9.93
CA GLU A 77 -22.22 -6.46 -10.86
C GLU A 77 -23.13 -5.24 -10.65
N ARG A 78 -24.42 -5.47 -10.39
CA ARG A 78 -25.40 -4.41 -10.07
C ARG A 78 -25.00 -3.61 -8.83
N GLU A 79 -24.55 -4.29 -7.79
CA GLU A 79 -24.16 -3.64 -6.53
C GLU A 79 -22.84 -2.87 -6.71
N ARG A 80 -21.92 -3.40 -7.54
CA ARG A 80 -20.69 -2.67 -7.92
C ARG A 80 -21.01 -1.40 -8.72
N ALA A 81 -21.90 -1.49 -9.70
CA ALA A 81 -22.29 -0.35 -10.53
C ALA A 81 -23.03 0.72 -9.70
N ALA A 82 -23.91 0.29 -8.79
CA ALA A 82 -24.61 1.19 -7.87
C ALA A 82 -23.64 1.88 -6.90
N ALA A 83 -22.66 1.15 -6.35
CA ALA A 83 -21.64 1.73 -5.47
C ALA A 83 -20.76 2.75 -6.20
N ARG A 84 -20.29 2.45 -7.41
CA ARG A 84 -19.49 3.40 -8.23
C ARG A 84 -20.29 4.65 -8.59
N ALA A 85 -21.54 4.47 -9.01
CA ALA A 85 -22.41 5.61 -9.33
C ALA A 85 -22.69 6.48 -8.08
N ALA A 86 -22.86 5.86 -6.91
CA ALA A 86 -23.02 6.58 -5.65
C ALA A 86 -21.74 7.32 -5.25
N ASP A 87 -20.57 6.73 -5.45
CA ASP A 87 -19.27 7.36 -5.17
C ASP A 87 -19.01 8.55 -6.10
N GLU A 88 -19.28 8.41 -7.40
CA GLU A 88 -19.15 9.49 -8.40
C GLU A 88 -20.09 10.67 -8.13
N GLN A 89 -21.28 10.39 -7.59
CA GLN A 89 -22.28 11.41 -7.25
C GLN A 89 -22.03 12.05 -5.87
N ASN A 90 -21.09 11.54 -5.09
CA ASN A 90 -20.81 12.03 -3.75
C ASN A 90 -19.64 13.04 -3.75
N PRO A 91 -19.92 14.36 -3.69
CA PRO A 91 -18.89 15.40 -3.72
C PRO A 91 -17.97 15.38 -2.48
N ALA A 92 -18.37 14.71 -1.40
CA ALA A 92 -17.50 14.48 -0.25
C ALA A 92 -16.49 13.36 -0.51
N LEU A 93 -16.85 12.31 -1.27
CA LEU A 93 -15.92 11.23 -1.64
C LEU A 93 -14.85 11.72 -2.61
N MET A 94 -15.17 12.64 -3.53
CA MET A 94 -14.16 13.35 -4.35
C MET A 94 -13.14 14.15 -3.52
N ARG A 95 -13.44 14.45 -2.24
CA ARG A 95 -12.51 15.05 -1.27
C ARG A 95 -11.84 14.03 -0.33
N VAL A 96 -12.38 12.81 -0.23
CA VAL A 96 -12.03 11.76 0.75
C VAL A 96 -11.37 10.54 0.09
N TRP A 97 -10.69 10.70 -1.05
CA TRP A 97 -9.67 9.75 -1.51
C TRP A 97 -8.51 9.52 -0.51
N SER A 98 -8.58 10.13 0.68
CA SER A 98 -7.66 10.03 1.81
C SER A 98 -8.25 9.22 2.97
N ALA A 99 -8.81 8.03 2.74
CA ALA A 99 -9.09 7.12 3.85
C ALA A 99 -7.77 6.54 4.35
N VAL A 100 -7.33 6.93 5.55
CA VAL A 100 -6.07 6.50 6.18
C VAL A 100 -6.37 5.34 7.14
N LEU A 101 -6.09 4.11 6.74
CA LEU A 101 -6.03 2.98 7.67
C LEU A 101 -4.68 2.99 8.38
N VAL A 102 -4.64 3.44 9.65
CA VAL A 102 -3.42 3.38 10.49
C VAL A 102 -3.45 2.10 11.31
N HIS A 103 -2.63 1.12 10.94
CA HIS A 103 -2.41 -0.05 11.80
C HIS A 103 -1.14 0.15 12.65
N ARG A 104 -1.28 0.09 13.98
CA ARG A 104 -0.16 0.07 14.93
C ARG A 104 0.12 -1.38 15.32
N ASN A 105 1.35 -1.82 15.11
CA ASN A 105 1.76 -3.20 15.32
C ASN A 105 1.70 -3.58 16.81
N GLY A 106 0.59 -4.21 17.20
CA GLY A 106 0.43 -4.97 18.42
C GLY A 106 0.03 -6.39 18.06
N SER A 107 1.00 -7.31 18.05
CA SER A 107 0.83 -8.76 18.20
C SER A 107 -0.30 -9.44 17.42
N HIS A 108 -0.53 -9.15 16.13
CA HIS A 108 -1.43 -9.99 15.32
C HIS A 108 -0.84 -10.35 13.96
N ARG A 109 -1.02 -11.63 13.63
CA ARG A 109 -0.55 -12.31 12.42
C ARG A 109 -1.54 -12.02 11.29
N TRP A 110 -1.02 -11.58 10.14
CA TRP A 110 -1.79 -11.25 8.95
C TRP A 110 -2.34 -12.55 8.32
N LEU A 111 -3.65 -12.60 8.05
CA LEU A 111 -4.34 -13.68 7.33
C LEU A 111 -4.22 -13.46 5.82
#